data_AF-A0A6I7QJA5-F1
#
_entry.id   AF-A0A6I7QJA5-F1
#
_cell.length_a   1.000
_cell.length_b   1.000
_cell.length_c   1.000
_cell.angle_alpha   90.00
_cell.angle_beta   90.00
_cell.angle_gamma   90.00
#
_symmetry.space_group_name_H-M   'P 1'
#
loop_
_entity.id
_entity.type
_entity.pdbx_description
1 polymer ?
#
loop_
_entity_poly.entity_id
_entity_poly.type
_entity_poly.pdbx_seq_one_letter_code
_entity_poly.pdbx_strand_id
1 'polypeptide(L)'
;MKSIVMTKKTATVRARMEPGLKKETERILEQLGLNTTEAIRIFFKQVKLQRGLPFEMKIPNEKTHQTIVEAKSGQKLKEFETTEELFEDLDI
;
A
#
# COMPACT_ATOMS: atom_id res chain seq x y z
N MET A 1 22.37 -31.66 -26.86
CA MET A 1 22.89 -30.30 -26.64
C MET A 1 22.08 -29.66 -25.52
N LYS A 2 22.59 -29.67 -24.27
CA LYS A 2 21.96 -28.94 -23.15
C LYS A 2 22.39 -27.49 -23.23
N SER A 3 21.45 -26.60 -23.51
CA SER A 3 21.68 -25.16 -23.49
C SER A 3 21.91 -24.73 -22.03
N ILE A 4 23.12 -24.30 -21.70
CA ILE A 4 23.41 -23.61 -20.44
C ILE A 4 22.76 -22.23 -20.57
N VAL A 5 21.55 -22.09 -20.04
CA VAL A 5 20.97 -20.77 -19.80
C VAL A 5 21.80 -20.14 -18.69
N MET A 6 22.71 -19.26 -19.08
CA MET A 6 23.42 -18.36 -18.15
C MET A 6 22.37 -17.46 -17.48
N THR A 7 21.89 -17.87 -16.31
CA THR A 7 20.97 -17.07 -15.50
C THR A 7 21.69 -15.82 -15.03
N LYS A 8 21.28 -14.67 -15.59
CA LYS A 8 21.80 -13.36 -15.21
C LYS A 8 21.51 -13.13 -13.72
N LYS A 9 22.55 -13.04 -12.89
CA LYS A 9 22.42 -12.89 -11.43
C LYS A 9 21.74 -11.59 -11.01
N THR A 10 21.67 -10.60 -11.91
CA THR A 10 21.12 -9.28 -11.63
C THR A 10 20.21 -8.78 -12.76
N ALA A 11 19.18 -8.03 -12.39
CA ALA A 11 18.29 -7.31 -13.29
C ALA A 11 18.28 -5.82 -12.91
N THR A 12 18.13 -4.95 -13.90
CA THR A 12 18.11 -3.50 -13.72
C THR A 12 16.69 -2.97 -13.88
N VAL A 13 16.25 -2.11 -12.97
CA VAL A 13 14.99 -1.36 -13.07
C VAL A 13 15.33 0.08 -13.46
N ARG A 14 14.67 0.60 -14.52
CA ARG A 14 14.79 2.00 -14.95
C ARG A 14 13.39 2.57 -15.13
N ALA A 15 13.12 3.72 -14.54
CA ALA A 15 11.86 4.44 -14.68
C ALA A 15 12.14 5.94 -14.83
N ARG A 16 11.38 6.61 -15.72
CA ARG A 16 11.39 8.08 -15.80
C ARG A 16 10.38 8.62 -14.79
N MET A 17 10.70 9.75 -14.17
CA MET A 17 9.84 10.42 -13.21
C MET A 17 10.12 11.91 -13.21
N GLU A 18 9.16 12.69 -12.70
CA GLU A 18 9.33 14.13 -12.54
C GLU A 18 10.50 14.46 -11.60
N PRO A 19 11.39 15.40 -11.97
CA PRO A 19 12.55 15.74 -11.15
C PRO A 19 12.19 16.21 -9.74
N GLY A 20 11.09 16.95 -9.61
CA GLY A 20 10.58 17.42 -8.31
C GLY A 20 10.18 16.26 -7.41
N LEU A 21 9.38 15.32 -7.94
CA LEU A 21 8.93 14.13 -7.22
C LEU A 21 10.11 13.27 -6.74
N LYS A 22 11.12 13.08 -7.61
CA LYS A 22 12.35 12.36 -7.26
C LYS A 22 13.04 13.00 -6.06
N LYS A 23 13.28 14.31 -6.13
CA LYS A 23 14.04 15.06 -5.12
C LYS A 23 13.31 15.10 -3.78
N GLU A 24 11.99 15.29 -3.80
CA GLU A 24 11.19 15.30 -2.58
C GLU A 24 11.17 13.93 -1.91
N THR A 25 10.93 12.88 -2.69
CA THR A 25 10.87 11.51 -2.17
C THR A 25 12.22 11.04 -1.64
N GLU A 26 13.33 11.38 -2.30
CA GLU A 26 14.68 11.06 -1.84
C GLU A 26 14.98 11.62 -0.45
N ARG A 27 14.55 12.86 -0.17
CA ARG A 27 14.70 13.45 1.18
C ARG A 27 13.91 12.70 2.24
N ILE A 28 12.70 12.26 1.91
CA ILE A 28 11.87 11.48 2.83
C ILE A 28 12.54 10.12 3.11
N LEU A 29 13.04 9.45 2.07
CA LEU A 29 13.74 8.18 2.22
C LEU A 29 15.02 8.32 3.05
N GLU A 30 15.79 9.41 2.86
CA GLU A 30 16.99 9.71 3.65
C GLU A 30 16.67 9.87 5.14
N GLN A 31 15.57 10.55 5.49
CA GLN A 31 15.10 10.66 6.87
C GLN A 31 14.73 9.29 7.48
N LEU A 32 14.32 8.34 6.65
CA LEU A 32 14.06 6.95 7.04
C LEU A 32 15.31 6.05 6.99
N GLY A 33 16.48 6.61 6.66
CA GLY A 33 17.74 5.87 6.56
C GLY A 33 17.84 4.96 5.33
N LEU A 34 17.09 5.28 4.26
CA LEU A 34 17.01 4.49 3.04
C LEU A 34 17.45 5.30 1.83
N ASN A 35 18.13 4.66 0.89
CA ASN A 35 18.28 5.21 -0.46
C ASN A 35 17.19 4.70 -1.41
N THR A 36 17.05 5.36 -2.57
CA THR A 36 16.08 5.01 -3.61
C THR A 36 16.16 3.54 -4.05
N THR A 37 17.37 2.99 -4.14
CA THR A 37 17.56 1.59 -4.57
C THR A 37 17.05 0.60 -3.52
N GLU A 38 17.27 0.88 -2.24
CA GLU A 38 16.76 0.07 -1.14
C GLU A 38 15.23 0.12 -1.07
N ALA A 39 14.65 1.31 -1.17
CA ALA A 39 13.21 1.49 -1.22
C ALA A 39 12.56 0.70 -2.36
N ILE A 40 13.13 0.77 -3.58
CA ILE A 40 12.67 -0.01 -4.72
C ILE A 40 12.79 -1.52 -4.45
N ARG A 41 13.91 -2.00 -3.88
CA ARG A 41 14.08 -3.42 -3.53
C ARG A 41 13.05 -3.88 -2.51
N ILE A 42 12.77 -3.07 -1.49
CA ILE A 42 11.75 -3.36 -0.47
C ILE A 42 10.36 -3.45 -1.13
N PHE A 43 10.02 -2.49 -1.98
CA PHE A 43 8.76 -2.50 -2.75
C PHE A 43 8.59 -3.82 -3.52
N PHE A 44 9.58 -4.25 -4.30
CA PHE A 44 9.51 -5.52 -5.04
C PHE A 44 9.41 -6.74 -4.12
N LYS A 45 10.08 -6.73 -2.96
CA LYS A 45 9.96 -7.80 -1.96
C LYS A 45 8.53 -7.86 -1.40
N GLN A 46 7.93 -6.72 -1.10
CA GLN A 46 6.55 -6.66 -0.61
C GLN A 46 5.56 -7.13 -1.67
N VAL A 47 5.73 -6.72 -2.94
CA VAL A 47 4.91 -7.22 -4.04
C VAL A 47 4.99 -8.75 -4.16
N LYS A 48 6.21 -9.30 -4.09
CA LYS A 48 6.43 -10.75 -4.12
C LYS A 48 5.78 -11.46 -2.94
N LEU A 49 5.89 -10.91 -1.74
CA LEU A 49 5.36 -11.49 -0.51
C LEU A 49 3.83 -11.50 -0.51
N GLN A 50 3.21 -10.38 -0.85
CA GLN A 50 1.76 -10.19 -0.76
C GLN A 50 1.01 -10.69 -1.99
N ARG A 51 1.72 -11.05 -3.08
CA ARG A 51 1.12 -11.39 -4.39
C ARG A 51 0.17 -10.29 -4.90
N GLY A 52 0.50 -9.04 -4.59
CA GLY A 52 -0.31 -7.85 -4.86
C GLY A 52 0.51 -6.58 -4.65
N LEU A 53 -0.09 -5.41 -4.77
CA LEU A 53 0.60 -4.16 -4.47
C LEU A 53 0.66 -3.94 -2.95
N PRO A 54 1.76 -3.36 -2.43
CA PRO A 54 1.99 -3.18 -1.00
C PRO A 54 1.25 -1.96 -0.43
N PHE A 55 0.13 -1.63 -1.05
CA PHE A 55 -0.81 -0.59 -0.67
C PHE A 55 -2.16 -0.99 -1.25
N GLU A 56 -3.24 -0.61 -0.57
CA GLU A 56 -4.57 -0.91 -1.03
C GLU A 56 -4.87 -0.16 -2.33
N MET A 57 -5.06 -0.89 -3.43
CA MET A 57 -5.60 -0.32 -4.65
C MET A 57 -7.12 -0.36 -4.61
N LYS A 58 -7.72 0.64 -3.94
CA LYS A 58 -9.17 0.83 -3.94
C LYS A 58 -9.50 2.16 -4.60
N ILE A 59 -10.28 2.12 -5.68
CA ILE A 59 -11.20 3.21 -5.97
C ILE A 59 -12.45 2.85 -5.16
N PRO A 60 -12.71 3.51 -4.01
CA PRO A 60 -13.92 3.23 -3.27
C PRO A 60 -15.11 3.45 -4.19
N ASN A 61 -16.03 2.49 -4.24
CA ASN A 61 -17.30 2.72 -4.91
C ASN A 61 -18.04 3.88 -4.22
N GLU A 62 -18.97 4.51 -4.92
CA GLU A 62 -19.63 5.73 -4.45
C GLU A 62 -20.26 5.55 -3.05
N LYS A 63 -20.84 4.37 -2.78
CA LYS A 63 -21.39 4.02 -1.47
C LYS A 63 -20.31 3.97 -0.39
N THR A 64 -19.20 3.27 -0.60
CA THR A 64 -18.07 3.20 0.35
C THR A 64 -17.47 4.57 0.60
N HIS A 65 -17.33 5.39 -0.45
CA HIS A 65 -16.83 6.75 -0.31
C HIS A 65 -17.78 7.61 0.55
N GLN A 66 -19.08 7.60 0.25
CA GLN A 66 -20.09 8.32 1.03
C GLN A 66 -20.13 7.86 2.49
N THR A 67 -20.12 6.54 2.75
CA THR A 67 -20.11 6.00 4.12
C THR A 67 -18.87 6.43 4.91
N ILE A 68 -17.68 6.45 4.29
CA ILE A 68 -16.46 6.94 4.95
C ILE A 68 -16.56 8.43 5.27
N VAL A 69 -17.12 9.24 4.36
CA VAL A 69 -17.32 10.68 4.59
C VAL A 69 -18.32 10.93 5.73
N GLU A 70 -19.47 10.26 5.69
CA GLU A 70 -20.51 10.36 6.72
C GLU A 70 -19.95 9.97 8.09
N ALA A 71 -19.29 8.81 8.19
CA ALA A 71 -18.70 8.33 9.43
C ALA A 71 -17.64 9.29 10.00
N LYS A 72 -16.74 9.84 9.16
CA LYS A 72 -15.74 10.83 9.60
C LYS A 72 -16.35 12.15 10.06
N SER A 73 -17.53 12.49 9.54
CA SER A 73 -18.27 13.69 9.94
C SER A 73 -19.17 13.48 11.17
N GLY A 74 -19.12 12.30 11.80
CA GLY A 74 -19.96 11.95 12.95
C GLY A 74 -21.41 11.65 12.59
N GLN A 75 -21.72 11.42 11.30
CA GLN A 75 -23.07 11.13 10.82
C GLN A 75 -23.28 9.63 10.68
N LYS A 76 -24.50 9.18 11.02
CA LYS A 76 -24.94 7.77 10.93
C LYS A 76 -24.02 6.79 11.67
N LEU A 77 -23.42 7.24 12.77
CA LEU A 77 -22.71 6.38 13.70
C LEU A 77 -23.70 5.84 14.74
N LYS A 78 -23.53 4.57 15.10
CA LYS A 78 -24.20 3.96 16.24
C LYS A 78 -23.13 3.70 17.30
N GLU A 79 -23.38 4.16 18.51
CA GLU A 79 -22.51 3.93 19.66
C GLU A 79 -23.10 2.78 20.47
N PHE A 80 -22.21 2.01 21.10
CA PHE A 80 -22.55 0.87 21.94
C PHE A 80 -21.74 0.96 23.21
N GLU A 81 -22.33 0.58 24.33
CA GLU A 81 -21.65 0.65 25.63
C GLU A 81 -20.77 -0.57 25.88
N THR A 82 -21.09 -1.70 25.25
CA THR A 82 -20.36 -2.97 25.42
C THR A 82 -20.09 -3.67 24.09
N THR A 83 -19.10 -4.55 24.10
CA THR A 83 -18.78 -5.42 22.97
C THR A 83 -19.91 -6.41 22.66
N GLU A 84 -20.61 -6.87 23.69
CA GLU A 84 -21.75 -7.77 23.61
C GLU A 84 -22.92 -7.11 22.87
N GLU A 85 -23.24 -5.84 23.19
CA GLU A 85 -24.29 -5.07 22.52
C GLU A 85 -23.98 -4.83 21.03
N LEU A 86 -22.70 -4.59 20.71
CA LEU A 86 -22.24 -4.46 19.32
C LEU A 86 -22.45 -5.77 18.53
N PHE A 87 -22.11 -6.92 19.13
CA PHE A 87 -22.24 -8.21 18.45
C PHE A 87 -23.71 -8.62 18.25
N GLU A 88 -24.57 -8.36 19.24
CA GLU A 88 -26.02 -8.55 19.10
C GLU A 88 -26.61 -7.73 17.95
N ASP A 89 -26.20 -6.46 17.76
CA ASP A 89 -26.69 -5.63 16.65
C ASP A 89 -26.14 -6.08 15.28
N LEU A 90 -24.92 -6.63 15.25
CA LEU A 90 -24.30 -7.13 14.04
C LEU A 90 -24.74 -8.55 13.65
N ASP A 91 -25.57 -9.20 14.48
CA ASP A 91 -26.05 -10.58 14.29
C ASP A 91 -24.89 -11.59 14.11
N ILE A 92 -23.81 -11.40 14.89
CA ILE A 92 -22.60 -12.25 14.89
C ILE A 92 -22.14 -12.67 16.28
#